data_AF-A0A928MNH5-F1
#
_entry.id   AF-A0A928MNH5-F1
#
_cell.length_a   1.000
_cell.length_b   1.000
_cell.length_c   1.000
_cell.angle_alpha   90.00
_cell.angle_beta   90.00
_cell.angle_gamma   90.00
#
_symmetry.space_group_name_H-M   'P 1'
#
loop_
_entity.id
_entity.type
_entity.pdbx_description
1 polymer ?
#
loop_
_entity_poly.entity_id
_entity_poly.type
_entity_poly.pdbx_seq_one_letter_code
_entity_poly.pdbx_strand_id
1 'polypeptide(L)'
;MFKLAPILSDGAVFQRGREIRIFGSADAPVTATFLGTTLTVTPVDGSFELSFPPQSAGGPYVMEFTCGIRTHTLSDLYIGDVILVSGQSNMQFTLSETEYQLPDDPTDSLARFFHVPRLECDNPFDNCWSSMTQENAGNWSAIGLHLARALRRERQVPIGIVGCYQGAAVIQSFLSPTENAKFHIDPAD
;
A
#
# COMPACT_ATOMS: atom_id res chain seq x y z
N MET A 1 5.71 22.33 -5.83
CA MET A 1 5.97 21.01 -5.28
C MET A 1 4.92 20.07 -5.85
N PHE A 2 5.28 18.87 -6.29
CA PHE A 2 4.34 17.80 -6.62
C PHE A 2 4.82 16.53 -5.92
N LYS A 3 3.96 15.90 -5.12
CA LYS A 3 4.30 14.71 -4.33
C LYS A 3 3.06 13.83 -4.17
N LEU A 4 3.16 12.57 -4.58
CA LEU A 4 2.12 11.58 -4.33
C LEU A 4 2.22 11.03 -2.90
N ALA A 5 1.10 10.53 -2.37
CA ALA A 5 1.13 9.74 -1.16
C ALA A 5 2.04 8.50 -1.34
N PRO A 6 2.82 8.06 -0.35
CA PRO A 6 3.82 7.00 -0.54
C PRO A 6 3.27 5.67 -1.06
N ILE A 7 2.03 5.33 -0.72
CA ILE A 7 1.33 4.13 -1.22
C ILE A 7 1.07 4.17 -2.73
N LEU A 8 1.13 5.35 -3.33
CA LEU A 8 0.99 5.58 -4.77
C LEU A 8 2.40 5.66 -5.39
N SER A 9 3.06 4.51 -5.44
CA SER A 9 4.41 4.31 -5.97
C SER A 9 4.44 3.17 -6.99
N ASP A 10 5.58 2.99 -7.66
CA ASP A 10 5.77 1.88 -8.60
C ASP A 10 5.47 0.52 -7.94
N GLY A 11 4.89 -0.42 -8.69
CA GLY A 11 4.53 -1.73 -8.14
C GLY A 11 3.21 -1.77 -7.37
N ALA A 12 2.50 -0.65 -7.25
CA ALA A 12 1.27 -0.57 -6.47
C ALA A 12 0.15 -1.46 -7.01
N VAL A 13 -0.68 -1.97 -6.08
CA VAL A 13 -1.92 -2.70 -6.39
C VAL A 13 -3.11 -1.85 -5.95
N PHE A 14 -4.01 -1.57 -6.90
CA PHE A 14 -5.28 -0.89 -6.63
C PHE A 14 -6.44 -1.88 -6.49
N GLN A 15 -7.42 -1.57 -5.64
CA GLN A 15 -8.57 -2.43 -5.41
C GLN A 15 -9.49 -2.47 -6.64
N ARG A 16 -9.68 -3.65 -7.23
CA ARG A 16 -10.61 -3.90 -8.33
C ARG A 16 -12.05 -3.66 -7.91
N GLY A 17 -12.88 -3.24 -8.87
CA GLY A 17 -14.31 -3.00 -8.65
C GLY A 17 -14.63 -1.82 -7.72
N ARG A 18 -13.64 -0.97 -7.42
CA ARG A 18 -13.78 0.26 -6.65
C ARG A 18 -13.06 1.40 -7.36
N GLU A 19 -13.46 2.63 -7.05
CA GLU A 19 -12.79 3.83 -7.56
C GLU A 19 -11.31 3.81 -7.16
N ILE A 20 -10.45 4.21 -8.10
CA ILE A 20 -9.01 4.30 -7.86
C ILE A 20 -8.71 5.74 -7.48
N ARG A 21 -8.43 5.95 -6.20
CA ARG A 21 -8.14 7.27 -5.64
C ARG A 21 -6.66 7.56 -5.66
N ILE A 22 -6.32 8.68 -6.28
CA ILE A 22 -4.96 9.17 -6.44
C ILE A 22 -4.87 10.52 -5.74
N PHE A 23 -3.96 10.64 -4.78
CA PHE A 23 -3.92 11.79 -3.89
C PHE A 23 -2.50 12.15 -3.45
N GLY A 24 -2.33 13.40 -3.04
CA GLY A 24 -1.04 13.91 -2.62
C GLY A 24 -1.06 15.42 -2.45
N SER A 25 0.12 16.03 -2.60
CA SER A 25 0.30 17.47 -2.49
C SER A 25 0.82 18.08 -3.79
N ALA A 26 0.29 19.24 -4.16
CA ALA A 26 0.68 19.95 -5.37
C ALA A 26 0.51 21.48 -5.23
N ASP A 27 1.33 22.25 -5.95
CA ASP A 27 1.25 23.73 -6.03
C ASP A 27 0.63 24.25 -7.33
N ALA A 28 0.25 23.37 -8.24
CA ALA A 28 -0.36 23.68 -9.53
C ALA A 28 -1.38 22.59 -9.90
N PRO A 29 -2.29 22.84 -10.87
CA PRO A 29 -3.21 21.82 -11.36
C PRO A 29 -2.49 20.53 -11.74
N VAL A 30 -3.03 19.42 -11.27
CA VAL A 30 -2.52 18.06 -11.52
C VAL A 30 -3.42 17.42 -12.57
N THR A 31 -2.83 16.96 -13.67
CA THR A 31 -3.50 16.11 -14.65
C THR A 31 -2.91 14.71 -14.56
N ALA A 32 -3.76 13.70 -14.51
CA ALA A 32 -3.33 12.31 -14.53
C ALA A 32 -4.05 11.54 -15.64
N THR A 33 -3.31 10.69 -16.35
CA THR A 33 -3.83 9.79 -17.39
C THR A 33 -3.60 8.35 -16.96
N PHE A 34 -4.68 7.57 -16.95
CA PHE A 34 -4.66 6.16 -16.59
C PHE A 34 -5.73 5.40 -17.36
N LEU A 35 -5.34 4.28 -17.99
CA LEU A 35 -6.27 3.40 -18.72
C LEU A 35 -7.18 4.15 -19.71
N GLY A 36 -6.61 5.10 -20.46
CA GLY A 36 -7.33 5.91 -21.44
C GLY A 36 -8.24 7.00 -20.85
N THR A 37 -8.30 7.12 -19.53
CA THR A 37 -9.03 8.20 -18.84
C THR A 37 -8.04 9.29 -18.43
N THR A 38 -8.37 10.55 -18.68
CA THR A 38 -7.58 11.71 -18.24
C THR A 38 -8.44 12.58 -17.33
N LEU A 39 -7.91 12.91 -16.14
CA LEU A 39 -8.58 13.75 -15.15
C LEU A 39 -7.65 14.89 -14.74
N THR A 40 -8.20 16.07 -14.45
CA THR A 40 -7.45 17.24 -13.97
C THR A 40 -8.11 17.80 -12.71
N VAL A 41 -7.31 18.16 -11.72
CA VAL A 41 -7.77 18.79 -10.47
C VAL A 41 -6.87 19.96 -10.08
N THR A 42 -7.46 21.02 -9.55
CA THR A 42 -6.72 22.12 -8.92
C THR A 42 -6.56 21.82 -7.42
N PRO A 43 -5.33 21.87 -6.87
CA PRO A 43 -5.12 21.63 -5.45
C PRO A 43 -5.84 22.65 -4.55
N VAL A 44 -6.35 22.18 -3.41
CA VAL A 44 -6.94 23.00 -2.34
C VAL A 44 -6.06 22.86 -1.11
N ASP A 45 -5.60 24.00 -0.56
CA ASP A 45 -4.66 24.04 0.56
C ASP A 45 -3.42 23.15 0.35
N GLY A 46 -2.93 23.12 -0.90
CA GLY A 46 -1.77 22.32 -1.30
C GLY A 46 -2.03 20.83 -1.46
N SER A 47 -3.27 20.35 -1.27
CA SER A 47 -3.66 18.94 -1.39
C SER A 47 -4.54 18.69 -2.61
N PHE A 48 -4.45 17.51 -3.20
CA PHE A 48 -5.30 17.12 -4.32
C PHE A 48 -5.76 15.66 -4.22
N GLU A 49 -6.90 15.36 -4.83
CA GLU A 49 -7.43 14.01 -5.03
C GLU A 49 -8.05 13.90 -6.43
N LEU A 50 -7.79 12.78 -7.10
CA LEU A 50 -8.37 12.36 -8.38
C LEU A 50 -9.01 10.98 -8.16
N SER A 51 -10.22 10.79 -8.68
CA SER A 51 -10.94 9.51 -8.59
C SER A 51 -11.19 8.93 -9.98
N PHE A 52 -10.48 7.87 -10.32
CA PHE A 52 -10.67 7.11 -11.55
C PHE A 52 -11.79 6.07 -11.39
N PRO A 53 -12.54 5.77 -12.47
CA PRO A 53 -13.63 4.80 -12.41
C PRO A 53 -13.13 3.41 -12.03
N PRO A 54 -13.99 2.55 -11.45
CA PRO A 54 -13.66 1.18 -11.14
C PRO A 54 -13.13 0.39 -12.34
N GLN A 55 -12.13 -0.45 -12.09
CA GLN A 55 -11.51 -1.29 -13.10
C GLN A 55 -11.55 -2.77 -12.72
N SER A 56 -11.49 -3.63 -13.73
CA SER A 56 -11.29 -5.07 -13.55
C SER A 56 -9.83 -5.37 -13.22
N ALA A 57 -9.57 -6.57 -12.68
CA ALA A 57 -8.21 -6.99 -12.37
C ALA A 57 -7.32 -7.07 -13.63
N GLY A 58 -6.05 -6.69 -13.50
CA GLY A 58 -5.10 -6.71 -14.61
C GLY A 58 -3.82 -5.94 -14.32
N GLY A 59 -2.99 -5.79 -15.36
CA GLY A 59 -1.71 -5.11 -15.33
C GLY A 59 -0.63 -5.89 -16.10
N PRO A 60 0.62 -5.41 -16.11
CA PRO A 60 1.05 -4.14 -15.55
C PRO A 60 0.53 -2.94 -16.37
N TYR A 61 0.26 -1.84 -15.68
CA TYR A 61 -0.18 -0.57 -16.27
C TYR A 61 0.79 0.57 -15.93
N VAL A 62 0.60 1.68 -16.63
CA VAL A 62 1.33 2.93 -16.43
C VAL A 62 0.33 4.04 -16.17
N MET A 63 0.64 4.92 -15.21
CA MET A 63 -0.09 6.14 -14.93
C MET A 63 0.83 7.34 -15.09
N GLU A 64 0.43 8.30 -15.90
CA GLU A 64 1.22 9.48 -16.20
C GLU A 64 0.60 10.71 -15.54
N PHE A 65 1.45 11.58 -15.01
CA PHE A 65 1.07 12.79 -14.31
C PHE A 65 1.75 14.00 -14.94
N THR A 66 1.03 15.11 -14.99
CA THR A 66 1.59 16.43 -15.24
C THR A 66 1.14 17.42 -14.17
N CYS A 67 2.07 18.26 -13.71
CA CYS A 67 1.81 19.32 -12.72
C CYS A 67 2.63 20.56 -13.12
N GLY A 68 1.99 21.51 -13.81
CA GLY A 68 2.69 22.59 -14.48
C GLY A 68 3.60 22.05 -15.60
N ILE A 69 4.91 22.30 -15.51
CA ILE A 69 5.91 21.79 -16.47
C ILE A 69 6.51 20.43 -16.07
N ARG A 70 6.18 19.92 -14.87
CA ARG A 70 6.72 18.65 -14.37
C ARG A 70 5.90 17.49 -14.88
N THR A 71 6.56 16.42 -15.28
CA THR A 71 5.95 15.12 -15.52
C THR A 71 6.42 14.11 -14.47
N HIS A 72 5.58 13.14 -14.17
CA HIS A 72 5.90 12.01 -13.30
C HIS A 72 5.15 10.78 -13.81
N THR A 73 5.73 9.60 -13.65
CA THR A 73 5.16 8.36 -14.15
C THR A 73 5.23 7.32 -13.05
N LEU A 74 4.12 6.64 -12.81
CA LEU A 74 4.08 5.42 -12.05
C LEU A 74 3.96 4.24 -13.01
N SER A 75 4.70 3.18 -12.72
CA SER A 75 4.89 2.00 -13.54
C SER A 75 4.69 0.72 -12.74
N ASP A 76 4.58 -0.41 -13.43
CA ASP A 76 4.32 -1.72 -12.81
C ASP A 76 3.08 -1.72 -11.91
N LEU A 77 2.02 -1.00 -12.34
CA LEU A 77 0.78 -0.86 -11.58
C LEU A 77 -0.17 -2.01 -11.87
N TYR A 78 -0.82 -2.53 -10.83
CA TYR A 78 -1.79 -3.61 -10.94
C TYR A 78 -3.14 -3.20 -10.38
N ILE A 79 -4.19 -3.85 -10.88
CA ILE A 79 -5.52 -3.81 -10.29
C ILE A 79 -5.86 -5.23 -9.82
N GLY A 80 -6.27 -5.37 -8.57
CA GLY A 80 -6.36 -6.65 -7.88
C GLY A 80 -7.14 -6.56 -6.58
N ASP A 81 -6.90 -7.48 -5.64
CA ASP A 81 -7.46 -7.37 -4.29
C ASP A 81 -6.41 -6.80 -3.33
N VAL A 82 -6.80 -5.80 -2.54
CA VAL A 82 -5.94 -5.13 -1.58
C VAL A 82 -6.43 -5.43 -0.17
N ILE A 83 -5.53 -5.92 0.68
CA ILE A 83 -5.84 -6.32 2.05
C ILE A 83 -4.94 -5.55 3.01
N LEU A 84 -5.56 -4.83 3.95
CA LEU A 84 -4.87 -4.25 5.10
C LEU A 84 -4.66 -5.33 6.15
N VAL A 85 -3.41 -5.55 6.54
CA VAL A 85 -3.05 -6.38 7.69
C VAL A 85 -2.49 -5.47 8.78
N SER A 86 -3.20 -5.43 9.91
CA SER A 86 -2.92 -4.50 10.99
C SER A 86 -3.04 -5.15 12.36
N GLY A 87 -2.46 -4.51 13.38
CA GLY A 87 -2.43 -4.99 14.76
C GLY A 87 -1.06 -4.83 15.39
N GLN A 88 -0.74 -5.75 16.30
CA GLN A 88 0.47 -5.68 17.13
C GLN A 88 1.54 -6.73 16.74
N SER A 89 2.40 -7.10 17.68
CA SER A 89 3.56 -8.00 17.50
C SER A 89 3.25 -9.29 16.74
N ASN A 90 2.11 -9.94 16.98
CA ASN A 90 1.76 -11.19 16.27
C ASN A 90 1.44 -10.97 14.78
N MET A 91 0.95 -9.78 14.40
CA MET A 91 0.81 -9.42 12.98
C MET A 91 2.15 -8.98 12.39
N GLN A 92 3.02 -8.37 13.21
CA GLN A 92 4.36 -7.94 12.82
C GLN A 92 5.32 -9.11 12.59
N PHE A 93 5.15 -10.21 13.32
CA PHE A 93 6.02 -11.38 13.30
C PHE A 93 6.31 -11.83 11.88
N THR A 94 7.59 -11.87 11.53
CA THR A 94 8.04 -12.14 10.15
C THR A 94 8.14 -13.64 9.89
N LEU A 95 8.15 -14.03 8.62
CA LEU A 95 8.33 -15.43 8.26
C LEU A 95 9.68 -16.00 8.75
N SER A 96 10.73 -15.18 8.75
CA SER A 96 12.07 -15.56 9.19
C SER A 96 12.15 -15.93 10.68
N GLU A 97 11.19 -15.47 11.48
CA GLU A 97 11.09 -15.78 12.90
C GLU A 97 10.27 -17.06 13.17
N THR A 98 9.76 -17.71 12.12
CA THR A 98 9.03 -18.97 12.19
C THR A 98 9.92 -20.16 11.79
N GLU A 99 9.49 -21.38 12.09
CA GLU A 99 10.11 -22.62 11.59
C GLU A 99 9.67 -22.96 10.15
N TYR A 100 8.86 -22.12 9.50
CA TYR A 100 8.35 -22.40 8.17
C TYR A 100 9.43 -22.24 7.10
N GLN A 101 9.61 -23.28 6.29
CA GLN A 101 10.51 -23.26 5.15
C GLN A 101 9.75 -22.89 3.88
N LEU A 102 10.22 -21.84 3.21
CA LEU A 102 9.74 -21.48 1.87
C LEU A 102 10.03 -22.62 0.88
N PRO A 103 9.18 -22.81 -0.15
CA PRO A 103 9.52 -23.68 -1.27
C PRO A 103 10.77 -23.18 -2.00
N ASP A 104 11.36 -24.02 -2.84
CA ASP A 104 12.59 -23.70 -3.59
C ASP A 104 12.51 -22.38 -4.39
N ASP A 105 11.32 -22.06 -4.93
CA ASP A 105 11.01 -20.76 -5.52
C ASP A 105 9.63 -20.26 -5.07
N PRO A 106 9.55 -19.32 -4.11
CA PRO A 106 8.31 -18.70 -3.67
C PRO A 106 7.96 -17.44 -4.47
N THR A 107 8.75 -17.09 -5.49
CA THR A 107 8.61 -15.82 -6.20
C THR A 107 7.24 -15.71 -6.87
N ASP A 108 6.53 -14.61 -6.58
CA ASP A 108 5.26 -14.29 -7.23
C ASP A 108 5.20 -12.78 -7.46
N SER A 109 5.40 -12.36 -8.71
CA SER A 109 5.37 -10.95 -9.11
C SER A 109 3.99 -10.30 -8.97
N LEU A 110 2.94 -11.08 -8.76
CA LEU A 110 1.58 -10.58 -8.55
C LEU A 110 1.18 -10.59 -7.07
N ALA A 111 2.01 -11.13 -6.18
CA ALA A 111 1.91 -10.91 -4.74
C ALA A 111 2.79 -9.71 -4.37
N ARG A 112 2.17 -8.62 -3.89
CA ARG A 112 2.84 -7.37 -3.58
C ARG A 112 2.61 -7.00 -2.12
N PHE A 113 3.61 -6.40 -1.48
CA PHE A 113 3.53 -5.94 -0.10
C PHE A 113 4.01 -4.50 0.01
N PHE A 114 3.23 -3.68 0.71
CA PHE A 114 3.59 -2.32 1.10
C PHE A 114 3.82 -2.27 2.60
N HIS A 115 5.02 -1.89 3.02
CA HIS A 115 5.33 -1.70 4.44
C HIS A 115 5.07 -0.25 4.84
N VAL A 116 4.14 -0.06 5.77
CA VAL A 116 3.99 1.23 6.46
C VAL A 116 5.15 1.37 7.46
N PRO A 117 5.86 2.52 7.48
CA PRO A 117 6.96 2.74 8.42
C PRO A 117 6.54 2.55 9.87
N ARG A 118 7.46 2.03 10.68
CA ARG A 118 7.27 1.82 12.12
C ARG A 118 8.17 2.75 12.92
N LEU A 119 7.78 3.03 14.16
CA LEU A 119 8.54 3.95 15.03
C LEU A 119 9.89 3.37 15.50
N GLU A 120 10.00 2.04 15.53
CA GLU A 120 11.09 1.33 16.21
C GLU A 120 12.20 0.87 15.26
N CYS A 121 12.03 1.00 13.94
CA CYS A 121 13.00 0.51 12.97
C CYS A 121 12.98 1.28 11.66
N ASP A 122 14.16 1.53 11.10
CA ASP A 122 14.33 1.89 9.71
C ASP A 122 14.34 0.60 8.88
N ASN A 123 13.27 0.35 8.13
CA ASN A 123 13.20 -0.79 7.21
C ASN A 123 13.38 -0.30 5.76
N PRO A 124 14.30 -0.88 4.98
CA PRO A 124 14.58 -0.42 3.61
C PRO A 124 13.38 -0.56 2.65
N PHE A 125 12.37 -1.34 3.04
CA PHE A 125 11.13 -1.51 2.27
C PHE A 125 9.99 -0.60 2.73
N ASP A 126 10.25 0.31 3.67
CA ASP A 126 9.23 1.23 4.13
C ASP A 126 8.86 2.22 3.03
N ASN A 127 7.56 2.52 2.94
CA ASN A 127 6.99 3.42 1.94
C ASN A 127 7.19 3.00 0.48
N CYS A 128 7.51 1.73 0.20
CA CYS A 128 7.57 1.20 -1.16
C CYS A 128 6.83 -0.14 -1.29
N TRP A 129 6.34 -0.41 -2.50
CA TRP A 129 5.81 -1.73 -2.85
C TRP A 129 6.95 -2.66 -3.23
N SER A 130 6.86 -3.90 -2.77
CA SER A 130 7.79 -4.97 -3.15
C SER A 130 6.99 -6.18 -3.65
N SER A 131 7.48 -6.87 -4.67
CA SER A 131 6.98 -8.19 -5.06
C SER A 131 7.54 -9.27 -4.15
N MET A 132 6.86 -10.41 -4.04
CA MET A 132 7.36 -11.55 -3.29
C MET A 132 8.55 -12.17 -4.03
N THR A 133 9.71 -12.21 -3.38
CA THR A 133 10.91 -12.88 -3.87
C THR A 133 11.48 -13.78 -2.79
N GLN A 134 12.34 -14.74 -3.18
CA GLN A 134 13.07 -15.56 -2.21
C GLN A 134 13.87 -14.72 -1.20
N GLU A 135 14.41 -13.58 -1.63
CA GLU A 135 15.26 -12.71 -0.80
C GLU A 135 14.48 -11.91 0.24
N ASN A 136 13.27 -11.44 -0.10
CA ASN A 136 12.49 -10.58 0.80
C ASN A 136 11.35 -11.29 1.53
N ALA A 137 10.91 -12.46 1.08
CA ALA A 137 9.78 -13.19 1.66
C ALA A 137 9.96 -13.48 3.15
N GLY A 138 11.21 -13.70 3.59
CA GLY A 138 11.54 -13.87 5.00
C GLY A 138 11.19 -12.65 5.88
N ASN A 139 11.25 -11.44 5.32
CA ASN A 139 11.04 -10.17 6.03
C ASN A 139 9.57 -9.73 6.06
N TRP A 140 8.70 -10.41 5.32
CA TRP A 140 7.27 -10.10 5.34
C TRP A 140 6.63 -10.67 6.61
N SER A 141 5.54 -10.02 7.07
CA SER A 141 4.65 -10.62 8.08
C SER A 141 4.30 -12.04 7.67
N ALA A 142 4.49 -13.02 8.56
CA ALA A 142 4.21 -14.42 8.28
C ALA A 142 2.73 -14.61 7.89
N ILE A 143 1.82 -13.97 8.64
CA ILE A 143 0.39 -13.99 8.34
C ILE A 143 0.11 -13.31 7.00
N GLY A 144 0.69 -12.13 6.76
CA GLY A 144 0.51 -11.40 5.50
C GLY A 144 0.99 -12.20 4.28
N LEU A 145 2.13 -12.87 4.39
CA LEU A 145 2.69 -13.71 3.33
C LEU A 145 1.81 -14.94 3.05
N HIS A 146 1.39 -15.66 4.08
CA HIS A 146 0.52 -16.82 3.90
C HIS A 146 -0.83 -16.43 3.29
N LEU A 147 -1.39 -15.30 3.73
CA LEU A 147 -2.61 -14.74 3.17
C LEU A 147 -2.45 -14.38 1.70
N ALA A 148 -1.37 -13.67 1.33
CA ALA A 148 -1.08 -13.33 -0.05
C ALA A 148 -1.00 -14.58 -0.94
N ARG A 149 -0.25 -15.60 -0.51
CA ARG A 149 -0.09 -16.86 -1.25
C ARG A 149 -1.41 -17.62 -1.40
N ALA A 150 -2.21 -17.68 -0.33
CA ALA A 150 -3.51 -18.34 -0.36
C ALA A 150 -4.46 -17.66 -1.36
N LEU A 151 -4.57 -16.33 -1.29
CA LEU A 151 -5.42 -15.55 -2.17
C LEU A 151 -4.96 -15.55 -3.63
N ARG A 152 -3.63 -15.53 -3.87
CA ARG A 152 -3.05 -15.68 -5.22
C ARG A 152 -3.45 -16.99 -5.86
N ARG A 153 -3.36 -18.10 -5.12
CA ARG A 153 -3.77 -19.44 -5.58
C ARG A 153 -5.27 -19.51 -5.87
N GLU A 154 -6.09 -18.96 -5.00
CA GLU A 154 -7.55 -19.08 -5.09
C GLU A 154 -8.14 -18.18 -6.18
N ARG A 155 -7.69 -16.92 -6.24
CA ARG A 155 -8.33 -15.87 -7.05
C ARG A 155 -7.63 -15.60 -8.37
N GLN A 156 -6.36 -15.98 -8.49
CA GLN A 156 -5.52 -15.79 -9.68
C GLN A 156 -5.45 -14.34 -10.21
N VAL A 157 -5.69 -13.35 -9.35
CA VAL A 157 -5.52 -11.91 -9.63
C VAL A 157 -4.32 -11.34 -8.86
N PRO A 158 -3.82 -10.13 -9.19
CA PRO A 158 -2.86 -9.43 -8.33
C PRO A 158 -3.39 -9.26 -6.91
N ILE A 159 -2.53 -9.47 -5.91
CA ILE A 159 -2.84 -9.31 -4.49
C ILE A 159 -1.87 -8.31 -3.89
N GLY A 160 -2.40 -7.24 -3.30
CA GLY A 160 -1.63 -6.26 -2.54
C GLY A 160 -1.90 -6.42 -1.04
N ILE A 161 -0.84 -6.58 -0.25
CA ILE A 161 -0.93 -6.54 1.20
C ILE A 161 -0.38 -5.20 1.68
N VAL A 162 -1.14 -4.50 2.50
CA VAL A 162 -0.68 -3.28 3.20
C VAL A 162 -0.42 -3.65 4.64
N GLY A 163 0.84 -3.71 5.04
CA GLY A 163 1.25 -4.02 6.41
C GLY A 163 1.33 -2.76 7.26
N CYS A 164 0.40 -2.62 8.22
CA CYS A 164 0.33 -1.49 9.16
C CYS A 164 0.20 -2.01 10.59
N TYR A 165 1.31 -2.34 11.24
CA TYR A 165 1.34 -2.97 12.55
C TYR A 165 2.48 -2.42 13.41
N GLN A 166 2.29 -2.44 14.72
CA GLN A 166 3.25 -1.92 15.70
C GLN A 166 3.27 -2.79 16.95
N GLY A 167 4.45 -3.33 17.29
CA GLY A 167 4.66 -4.10 18.50
C GLY A 167 4.21 -3.35 19.76
N ALA A 168 3.64 -4.08 20.71
CA ALA A 168 3.11 -3.55 21.98
C ALA A 168 2.04 -2.43 21.84
N ALA A 169 1.51 -2.17 20.63
CA ALA A 169 0.46 -1.18 20.44
C ALA A 169 -0.84 -1.65 21.11
N VAL A 170 -1.44 -0.74 21.89
CA VAL A 170 -2.75 -0.94 22.50
C VAL A 170 -3.85 -0.47 21.56
N ILE A 171 -5.10 -0.87 21.79
CA ILE A 171 -6.22 -0.53 20.88
C ILE A 171 -6.41 0.98 20.72
N GLN A 172 -6.08 1.75 21.75
CA GLN A 172 -6.13 3.21 21.76
C GLN A 172 -5.18 3.83 20.73
N SER A 173 -4.06 3.18 20.43
CA SER A 173 -3.11 3.64 19.40
C SER A 173 -3.71 3.58 17.98
N PHE A 174 -4.80 2.83 17.80
CA PHE A 174 -5.51 2.69 16.51
C PHE A 174 -6.76 3.55 16.41
N LEU A 175 -7.12 4.28 17.48
CA LEU A 175 -8.27 5.17 17.50
C LEU A 175 -7.84 6.61 17.20
N SER A 176 -8.76 7.39 16.64
CA SER A 176 -8.51 8.82 16.49
C SER A 176 -8.43 9.52 17.86
N PRO A 177 -7.70 10.65 17.99
CA PRO A 177 -7.67 11.42 19.24
C PRO A 177 -9.07 11.79 19.75
N THR A 178 -10.00 12.09 18.83
CA THR A 178 -11.40 12.40 19.14
C THR A 178 -12.16 11.20 19.70
N GLU A 179 -11.85 9.98 19.26
CA GLU A 179 -12.46 8.76 19.79
C GLU A 179 -11.87 8.38 21.14
N ASN A 180 -10.56 8.47 21.32
CA ASN A 180 -9.90 8.24 22.61
C ASN A 180 -10.42 9.18 23.71
N ALA A 181 -10.67 10.44 23.37
CA ALA A 181 -11.21 11.43 24.30
C ALA A 181 -12.56 10.99 24.93
N LYS A 182 -13.35 10.14 24.26
CA LYS A 182 -14.61 9.61 24.80
C LYS A 182 -14.41 8.63 25.95
N PHE A 183 -13.24 8.01 26.03
CA PHE A 183 -12.91 7.01 27.05
C PHE A 183 -12.09 7.60 28.20
N HIS A 184 -11.76 8.90 28.17
CA HIS A 184 -10.90 9.57 29.15
C HIS A 184 -9.53 8.91 29.33
N ILE A 185 -9.00 8.33 28.25
CA ILE A 185 -7.67 7.71 28.24
C ILE A 185 -6.70 8.70 27.58
N ASP A 186 -5.59 9.01 28.25
CA ASP A 186 -4.50 9.76 27.65
C ASP A 186 -3.77 8.83 26.66
N PRO A 187 -3.61 9.19 25.37
CA PRO A 187 -2.83 8.39 24.43
C PRO A 187 -1.36 8.19 24.83
N ALA A 188 -0.86 8.93 25.83
CA ALA A 188 0.47 8.83 26.38
C ALA A 188 0.59 7.92 27.63
N ASP A 189 -0.52 7.41 28.17
CA ASP A 189 -0.56 6.41 29.26
C ASP A 189 -0.44 4.97 28.73
#